data_AF-A0A438KF48-F1
#
_entry.id   AF-A0A438KF48-F1
#
_cell.length_a   1.000
_cell.length_b   1.000
_cell.length_c   1.000
_cell.angle_alpha   90.00
_cell.angle_beta   90.00
_cell.angle_gamma   90.00
#
_symmetry.space_group_name_H-M   'P 1'
#
loop_
_entity.id
_entity.type
_entity.pdbx_description
1 polymer ?
#
loop_
_entity_poly.entity_id
_entity_poly.type
_entity_poly.pdbx_seq_one_letter_code
_entity_poly.pdbx_strand_id
1 'polypeptide(L)'
;MNGEWEEAEMYLSGFTKLEDNKFSTKIFFEIRKQKYLETLDRPLYMKVGLIFARNERLNAVEILMNDLKVFSRYNNDLFKEMALLITLDDFRKHKSLGKYGDTLSARASILREIKKAIGANPIFVGKMELPAIDTAALRSLANEDA
;
A
#
# COMPACT_ATOMS: atom_id res chain seq x y z
N MET A 1 2.02 -1.94 12.47
CA MET A 1 1.51 -1.56 11.14
C MET A 1 1.30 -0.06 11.15
N ASN A 2 2.36 0.69 10.89
CA ASN A 2 2.42 2.13 11.18
C ASN A 2 1.77 2.97 10.06
N GLY A 3 1.61 2.40 8.86
CA GLY A 3 1.01 3.10 7.73
C GLY A 3 2.00 3.98 6.97
N GLU A 4 3.29 3.63 7.03
CA GLU A 4 4.37 4.26 6.26
C GLU A 4 4.32 3.74 4.82
N TRP A 5 3.26 4.13 4.10
CA TRP A 5 2.95 3.62 2.76
C TRP A 5 4.02 3.99 1.74
N GLU A 6 4.56 5.20 1.84
CA GLU A 6 5.66 5.70 1.00
C GLU A 6 6.93 4.88 1.20
N GLU A 7 7.28 4.58 2.46
CA GLU A 7 8.46 3.77 2.78
C GLU A 7 8.28 2.32 2.31
N ALA A 8 7.08 1.76 2.47
CA ALA A 8 6.76 0.43 1.97
C ALA A 8 6.90 0.34 0.44
N GLU A 9 6.37 1.33 -0.31
CA GLU A 9 6.55 1.37 -1.76
C GLU A 9 8.01 1.58 -2.17
N MET A 10 8.73 2.47 -1.49
CA MET A 10 10.15 2.73 -1.74
C MET A 10 10.96 1.44 -1.54
N TYR A 11 10.75 0.71 -0.45
CA TYR A 11 11.43 -0.55 -0.19
C TYR A 11 11.13 -1.60 -1.28
N LEU A 12 9.86 -1.76 -1.66
CA LEU A 12 9.43 -2.70 -2.71
C LEU A 12 10.04 -2.35 -4.09
N SER A 13 10.23 -1.06 -4.38
CA SER A 13 10.82 -0.61 -5.64
C SER A 13 12.26 -1.09 -5.86
N GLY A 14 12.99 -1.44 -4.79
CA GLY A 14 14.30 -2.08 -4.86
C GLY A 14 14.27 -3.51 -5.42
N PHE A 15 13.10 -4.16 -5.41
CA PHE A 15 12.93 -5.54 -5.86
C PHE A 15 12.12 -5.65 -7.14
N THR A 16 11.06 -4.85 -7.29
CA THR A 16 10.14 -4.92 -8.42
C THR A 16 9.51 -3.57 -8.76
N LYS A 17 9.19 -3.37 -10.03
CA LYS A 17 8.41 -2.25 -10.56
C LYS A 17 6.95 -2.65 -10.72
N LEU A 18 6.07 -1.64 -10.77
CA LEU A 18 4.61 -1.81 -10.86
C LEU A 18 4.18 -2.74 -12.02
N GLU A 19 4.89 -2.68 -13.14
CA GLU A 19 4.51 -3.36 -14.40
C GLU A 19 5.24 -4.68 -14.64
N ASP A 20 6.16 -5.09 -13.75
CA ASP A 20 6.99 -6.27 -14.02
C ASP A 20 6.15 -7.55 -14.19
N ASN A 21 5.10 -7.70 -13.38
CA ASN A 21 4.12 -8.78 -13.51
C ASN A 21 2.84 -8.50 -12.70
N LYS A 22 1.83 -9.36 -12.89
CA LYS A 22 0.51 -9.24 -12.22
C LYS A 22 0.58 -9.22 -10.69
N PHE A 23 1.55 -9.89 -10.08
CA PHE A 23 1.69 -9.91 -8.62
C PHE A 23 2.27 -8.59 -8.13
N SER A 24 3.28 -8.05 -8.82
CA SER A 24 3.82 -6.71 -8.56
C SER A 24 2.72 -5.65 -8.70
N THR A 25 1.95 -5.69 -9.79
CA THR A 25 0.80 -4.79 -9.98
C THR A 25 -0.21 -4.90 -8.83
N LYS A 26 -0.53 -6.13 -8.39
CA LYS A 26 -1.43 -6.35 -7.24
C LYS A 26 -0.88 -5.76 -5.93
N ILE A 27 0.42 -5.95 -5.64
CA ILE A 27 1.05 -5.41 -4.42
C ILE A 27 0.92 -3.89 -4.36
N PHE A 28 1.34 -3.18 -5.41
CA PHE A 28 1.27 -1.71 -5.44
C PHE A 28 -0.18 -1.22 -5.43
N PHE A 29 -1.09 -1.92 -6.12
CA PHE A 29 -2.51 -1.56 -6.09
C PHE A 29 -3.08 -1.62 -4.68
N GLU A 30 -2.84 -2.71 -3.93
CA GLU A 30 -3.40 -2.87 -2.58
C GLU A 30 -2.82 -1.85 -1.59
N ILE A 31 -1.54 -1.49 -1.70
CA ILE A 31 -0.91 -0.44 -0.86
C ILE A 31 -1.58 0.91 -1.11
N ARG A 32 -1.65 1.35 -2.37
CA ARG A 32 -2.20 2.67 -2.74
C ARG A 32 -3.69 2.76 -2.48
N LYS A 33 -4.42 1.67 -2.70
CA LYS A 33 -5.85 1.57 -2.36
C LYS A 33 -6.06 1.69 -0.86
N GLN A 34 -5.25 1.03 -0.03
CA GLN A 34 -5.37 1.15 1.42
C GLN A 34 -5.04 2.55 1.91
N LYS A 35 -3.97 3.17 1.40
CA LYS A 35 -3.64 4.58 1.64
C LYS A 35 -4.81 5.51 1.30
N TYR A 36 -5.44 5.30 0.14
CA TYR A 36 -6.62 6.05 -0.30
C TYR A 36 -7.83 5.88 0.64
N LEU A 37 -8.17 4.64 0.99
CA LEU A 37 -9.31 4.37 1.89
C LEU A 37 -9.08 4.93 3.29
N GLU A 38 -7.85 4.87 3.81
CA GLU A 38 -7.52 5.48 5.11
C GLU A 38 -7.66 7.00 5.10
N THR A 39 -7.31 7.66 3.98
CA THR A 39 -7.56 9.10 3.83
C THR A 39 -9.05 9.43 3.83
N LEU A 40 -9.89 8.58 3.21
CA LEU A 40 -11.35 8.73 3.27
C LEU A 40 -11.92 8.47 4.68
N ASP A 41 -11.29 7.61 5.46
CA ASP A 41 -11.78 7.19 6.79
C ASP A 41 -11.45 8.18 7.93
N ARG A 42 -10.63 9.20 7.67
CA ARG A 42 -10.18 10.11 8.73
C ARG A 42 -11.36 10.87 9.38
N PRO A 43 -11.52 10.80 10.71
CA PRO A 43 -12.67 11.35 11.40
C PRO A 43 -12.71 12.88 11.36
N LEU A 44 -13.94 13.43 11.40
CA LEU A 44 -14.20 14.87 11.26
C LEU A 44 -13.53 15.75 12.33
N TYR A 45 -13.26 15.23 13.53
CA TYR A 45 -12.72 16.01 14.65
C TYR A 45 -11.18 16.04 14.70
N MET A 46 -10.49 15.14 13.98
CA MET A 46 -9.09 15.36 13.61
C MET A 46 -8.96 16.44 12.50
N LYS A 47 -10.09 16.90 11.95
CA LYS A 47 -10.20 18.08 11.07
C LYS A 47 -10.43 19.31 11.97
N VAL A 48 -9.38 19.76 12.65
CA VAL A 48 -9.43 20.93 13.54
C VAL A 48 -9.62 22.20 12.70
N GLY A 49 -10.87 22.53 12.37
CA GLY A 49 -11.27 23.70 11.59
C GLY A 49 -11.82 23.33 10.20
N LEU A 50 -12.94 23.96 9.81
CA LEU A 50 -13.66 23.77 8.53
C LEU A 50 -12.76 23.83 7.28
N ILE A 51 -11.60 24.48 7.38
CA ILE A 51 -10.59 24.61 6.32
C ILE A 51 -9.87 23.27 6.05
N PHE A 52 -9.62 22.46 7.08
CA PHE A 52 -8.91 21.17 6.94
C PHE A 52 -9.79 20.05 6.39
N ALA A 53 -11.12 20.14 6.53
CA ALA A 53 -12.02 19.12 5.99
C ALA A 53 -12.08 19.11 4.46
N ARG A 54 -11.91 20.28 3.81
CA ARG A 54 -11.70 20.36 2.37
C ARG A 54 -10.35 19.74 1.96
N ASN A 55 -9.34 19.86 2.81
CA ASN A 55 -7.98 19.38 2.52
C ASN A 55 -7.92 17.85 2.39
N GLU A 56 -8.65 17.09 3.21
CA GLU A 56 -8.56 15.62 3.16
C GLU A 56 -9.29 15.00 1.94
N ARG A 57 -10.39 15.61 1.47
CA ARG A 57 -10.97 15.21 0.18
C ARG A 57 -10.05 15.55 -0.98
N LEU A 58 -9.32 16.67 -0.90
CA LEU A 58 -8.28 17.01 -1.87
C LEU A 58 -7.12 16.00 -1.82
N ASN A 59 -6.67 15.59 -0.64
CA ASN A 59 -5.67 14.54 -0.47
C ASN A 59 -6.13 13.20 -1.07
N ALA A 60 -7.40 12.82 -0.87
CA ALA A 60 -7.97 11.62 -1.46
C ALA A 60 -8.04 11.73 -3.00
N VAL A 61 -8.39 12.90 -3.54
CA VAL A 61 -8.35 13.17 -4.99
C VAL A 61 -6.92 13.10 -5.51
N GLU A 62 -5.95 13.64 -4.78
CA GLU A 62 -4.53 13.62 -5.13
C GLU A 62 -4.01 12.18 -5.20
N ILE A 63 -4.27 11.36 -4.18
CA ILE A 63 -3.91 9.93 -4.17
C ILE A 63 -4.62 9.20 -5.32
N LEU A 64 -5.91 9.49 -5.55
CA LEU A 64 -6.65 8.87 -6.66
C LEU A 64 -6.00 9.19 -8.01
N MET A 65 -5.61 10.44 -8.24
CA MET A 65 -5.08 10.90 -9.53
C MET A 65 -3.61 10.57 -9.75
N ASN A 66 -2.79 10.66 -8.71
CA ASN A 66 -1.34 10.45 -8.80
C ASN A 66 -0.97 8.98 -8.60
N ASP A 67 -1.60 8.30 -7.63
CA ASP A 67 -1.20 6.96 -7.22
C ASP A 67 -2.05 5.89 -7.91
N LEU A 68 -3.36 6.10 -8.04
CA LEU A 68 -4.31 5.08 -8.51
C LEU A 68 -4.68 5.17 -10.00
N LYS A 69 -4.55 6.33 -10.64
CA LYS A 69 -4.93 6.51 -12.06
C LYS A 69 -4.21 5.57 -13.02
N VAL A 70 -2.96 5.22 -12.72
CA VAL A 70 -2.16 4.26 -13.52
C VAL A 70 -2.84 2.89 -13.63
N PHE A 71 -3.72 2.51 -12.70
CA PHE A 71 -4.42 1.22 -12.75
C PHE A 71 -5.69 1.24 -13.60
N SER A 72 -6.16 2.41 -14.05
CA SER A 72 -7.35 2.54 -14.91
C SER A 72 -7.21 1.79 -16.24
N ARG A 73 -5.98 1.63 -16.75
CA ARG A 73 -5.70 0.81 -17.95
C ARG A 73 -6.00 -0.68 -17.75
N TYR A 74 -5.97 -1.17 -16.51
CA TYR A 74 -6.28 -2.57 -16.19
C TYR A 74 -7.77 -2.75 -15.90
N ASN A 75 -8.38 -1.79 -15.19
CA ASN A 75 -9.80 -1.80 -14.89
C ASN A 75 -10.33 -0.37 -14.70
N ASN A 76 -10.86 0.20 -15.79
CA ASN A 76 -11.37 1.56 -15.81
C ASN A 76 -12.64 1.70 -14.95
N ASP A 77 -13.49 0.68 -14.92
CA ASP A 77 -14.72 0.73 -14.14
C ASP A 77 -14.45 0.70 -12.64
N LEU A 78 -13.46 -0.07 -12.20
CA LEU A 78 -12.97 -0.01 -10.81
C LEU A 78 -12.40 1.37 -10.47
N PHE A 79 -11.66 2.00 -11.38
CA PHE A 79 -11.17 3.37 -11.16
C PHE A 79 -12.31 4.38 -11.03
N LYS A 80 -13.35 4.27 -11.86
CA LYS A 80 -14.57 5.09 -11.74
C LYS A 80 -15.31 4.82 -10.44
N GLU A 81 -15.46 3.55 -10.03
CA GLU A 81 -16.06 3.19 -8.73
C GLU A 81 -15.28 3.83 -7.58
N MET A 82 -13.93 3.78 -7.59
CA MET A 82 -13.11 4.47 -6.59
C MET A 82 -13.35 5.97 -6.61
N ALA A 83 -13.42 6.61 -7.78
CA ALA A 83 -13.71 8.05 -7.88
C ALA A 83 -15.05 8.44 -7.22
N LEU A 84 -16.07 7.58 -7.33
CA LEU A 84 -17.37 7.80 -6.70
C LEU A 84 -17.31 7.72 -5.17
N LEU A 85 -16.36 6.98 -4.59
CA LEU A 85 -16.25 6.86 -3.13
C LEU A 85 -15.99 8.21 -2.44
N ILE A 86 -15.32 9.16 -3.11
CA ILE A 86 -15.04 10.51 -2.58
C ILE A 86 -16.34 11.29 -2.30
N THR A 87 -17.39 10.99 -3.06
CA THR A 87 -18.69 11.67 -2.96
C THR A 87 -19.54 11.15 -1.80
N LEU A 88 -19.22 9.97 -1.26
CA LEU A 88 -19.94 9.37 -0.15
C LEU A 88 -19.52 10.01 1.19
N ASP A 89 -20.48 10.14 2.10
CA ASP A 89 -20.17 10.51 3.49
C ASP A 89 -19.42 9.40 4.23
N ASP A 90 -19.70 8.14 3.87
CA ASP A 90 -19.01 6.96 4.35
C ASP A 90 -18.88 5.96 3.19
N PHE A 91 -17.65 5.64 2.81
CA PHE A 91 -17.36 4.72 1.73
C PHE A 91 -17.81 3.28 2.04
N ARG A 92 -18.07 2.95 3.31
CA ARG A 92 -18.62 1.65 3.72
C ARG A 92 -20.05 1.42 3.23
N LYS A 93 -20.75 2.47 2.80
CA LYS A 93 -22.05 2.35 2.11
C LYS A 93 -21.92 1.67 0.73
N HIS A 94 -20.72 1.57 0.18
CA HIS A 94 -20.47 0.85 -1.07
C HIS A 94 -20.59 -0.67 -0.88
N LYS A 95 -21.27 -1.35 -1.83
CA LYS A 95 -21.58 -2.79 -1.79
C LYS A 95 -20.40 -3.71 -1.46
N SER A 96 -19.18 -3.37 -1.93
CA SER A 96 -17.97 -4.18 -1.72
C SER A 96 -17.18 -3.82 -0.46
N LEU A 97 -17.49 -2.68 0.18
CA LEU A 97 -16.74 -2.13 1.32
C LEU A 97 -17.54 -2.14 2.62
N GLY A 98 -18.78 -2.66 2.63
CA GLY A 98 -19.60 -2.74 3.84
C GLY A 98 -19.02 -3.59 4.98
N LYS A 99 -18.03 -4.46 4.69
CA LYS A 99 -17.29 -5.24 5.70
C LYS A 99 -15.98 -4.58 6.14
N TYR A 100 -15.67 -3.38 5.64
CA TYR A 100 -14.46 -2.68 6.01
C TYR A 100 -14.58 -2.20 7.46
N GLY A 101 -13.74 -2.78 8.34
CA GLY A 101 -13.73 -2.48 9.78
C GLY A 101 -12.96 -1.21 10.11
N ASP A 102 -12.18 -1.27 11.19
CA ASP A 102 -11.23 -0.24 11.56
C ASP A 102 -9.92 -0.34 10.76
N THR A 103 -9.12 0.72 10.82
CA THR A 103 -7.82 0.83 10.15
C THR A 103 -6.85 -0.30 10.49
N LEU A 104 -6.77 -0.77 11.74
CA LEU A 104 -5.84 -1.83 12.12
C LEU A 104 -6.25 -3.16 11.49
N SER A 105 -7.53 -3.49 11.56
CA SER A 105 -8.10 -4.69 10.94
C SER A 105 -7.93 -4.68 9.42
N ALA A 106 -8.14 -3.52 8.78
CA ALA A 106 -7.95 -3.35 7.35
C ALA A 106 -6.47 -3.53 6.94
N ARG A 107 -5.53 -2.88 7.65
CA ARG A 107 -4.09 -3.05 7.43
C ARG A 107 -3.66 -4.51 7.60
N ALA A 108 -4.22 -5.24 8.58
CA ALA A 108 -3.92 -6.65 8.79
C ALA A 108 -4.41 -7.54 7.65
N SER A 109 -5.60 -7.26 7.11
CA SER A 109 -6.12 -7.95 5.94
C SER A 109 -5.24 -7.70 4.71
N ILE A 110 -4.88 -6.45 4.45
CA ILE A 110 -4.05 -6.08 3.30
C ILE A 110 -2.64 -6.68 3.41
N LEU A 111 -2.02 -6.68 4.59
CA LEU A 111 -0.72 -7.32 4.79
C LEU A 111 -0.75 -8.81 4.42
N ARG A 112 -1.83 -9.52 4.76
CA ARG A 112 -1.99 -10.93 4.40
C ARG A 112 -2.04 -11.12 2.89
N GLU A 113 -2.78 -10.28 2.18
CA GLU A 113 -2.85 -10.29 0.72
C GLU A 113 -1.52 -9.94 0.05
N ILE A 114 -0.81 -8.94 0.57
CA ILE A 114 0.52 -8.55 0.09
C ILE A 114 1.52 -9.69 0.30
N LYS A 115 1.56 -10.30 1.50
CA LYS A 115 2.44 -11.46 1.76
C LYS A 115 2.18 -12.61 0.80
N LYS A 116 0.90 -12.91 0.53
CA LYS A 116 0.51 -13.93 -0.45
C LYS A 116 0.97 -13.57 -1.86
N ALA A 117 0.85 -12.30 -2.26
CA ALA A 117 1.31 -11.84 -3.56
C ALA A 117 2.84 -11.88 -3.69
N ILE A 118 3.59 -11.49 -2.66
CA ILE A 118 5.06 -11.59 -2.61
C ILE A 118 5.50 -13.05 -2.72
N GLY A 119 4.92 -13.95 -1.92
CA GLY A 119 5.28 -15.38 -1.95
C GLY A 119 4.97 -16.08 -3.28
N ALA A 120 4.00 -15.58 -4.05
CA ALA A 120 3.66 -16.10 -5.37
C ALA A 120 4.43 -15.40 -6.51
N ASN A 121 5.16 -14.32 -6.23
CA ASN A 121 5.82 -13.50 -7.25
C ASN A 121 7.22 -14.06 -7.57
N PRO A 122 7.49 -14.47 -8.83
CA PRO A 122 8.77 -15.06 -9.22
C PRO A 122 9.99 -14.18 -8.91
N ILE A 123 9.83 -12.86 -8.87
CA ILE A 123 10.93 -11.90 -8.63
C ILE A 123 11.52 -12.03 -7.23
N PHE A 124 10.74 -12.53 -6.27
CA PHE A 124 11.16 -12.68 -4.87
C PHE A 124 11.73 -14.07 -4.55
N VAL A 125 11.69 -15.01 -5.50
CA VAL A 125 12.27 -16.34 -5.32
C VAL A 125 13.76 -16.22 -5.04
N GLY A 126 14.23 -16.87 -3.96
CA GLY A 126 15.62 -16.82 -3.52
C GLY A 126 16.07 -15.51 -2.87
N LYS A 127 15.16 -14.55 -2.65
CA LYS A 127 15.47 -13.24 -2.02
C LYS A 127 14.83 -13.03 -0.64
N MET A 128 14.06 -14.01 -0.17
CA MET A 128 13.29 -13.91 1.08
C MET A 128 13.98 -14.55 2.29
N GLU A 129 15.04 -15.30 2.06
CA GLU A 129 15.80 -15.98 3.11
C GLU A 129 17.15 -15.29 3.28
N LEU A 130 17.51 -15.01 4.54
CA LEU A 130 18.87 -14.55 4.85
C LEU A 130 19.82 -15.74 4.77
N PRO A 131 21.00 -15.57 4.14
CA PRO A 131 22.01 -16.62 4.16
C PRO A 131 22.48 -16.89 5.60
N ALA A 132 22.79 -18.14 5.89
CA ALA A 132 23.38 -18.53 7.17
C ALA A 132 24.86 -18.08 7.20
N ILE A 133 25.08 -16.84 7.64
CA ILE A 133 26.41 -16.26 7.81
C ILE A 133 26.71 -16.20 9.32
N ASP A 134 27.92 -16.58 9.72
CA ASP A 134 28.38 -16.36 11.09
C ASP A 134 28.37 -14.86 11.40
N THR A 135 27.80 -14.50 12.55
CA THR A 135 27.80 -13.13 13.07
C THR A 135 29.21 -12.51 13.18
N ALA A 136 30.25 -13.34 13.30
CA ALA A 136 31.63 -12.90 13.31
C ALA A 136 32.28 -12.81 11.91
N ALA A 137 31.65 -13.30 10.85
CA ALA A 137 32.28 -13.47 9.53
C ALA A 137 32.95 -12.20 8.99
N LEU A 138 32.27 -11.04 9.08
CA LEU A 138 32.84 -9.76 8.65
C LEU A 138 34.03 -9.33 9.51
N ARG A 139 33.99 -9.60 10.82
CA ARG A 139 35.09 -9.28 11.73
C ARG A 139 36.28 -10.20 11.50
N SER A 140 36.05 -11.48 11.26
CA SER A 140 37.09 -12.46 10.96
C SER A 140 37.82 -12.08 9.68
N LEU A 141 37.09 -11.76 8.60
CA LEU A 141 37.69 -11.30 7.34
C LEU A 141 38.52 -10.02 7.51
N ALA A 142 37.99 -9.02 8.22
CA ALA A 142 38.70 -7.76 8.44
C ALA A 142 39.99 -7.91 9.27
N ASN A 143 40.06 -8.94 10.12
CA ASN A 143 41.24 -9.23 10.95
C ASN A 143 42.26 -10.14 10.24
N GLU A 144 41.86 -10.87 9.19
CA GLU A 144 42.76 -11.70 8.37
C GLU A 144 43.59 -10.86 7.37
N ASP A 145 43.11 -9.67 7.00
CA ASP A 145 43.78 -8.72 6.11
C ASP A 145 44.72 -7.72 6.83
N ALA A 146 44.88 -7.84 8.15
CA ALA A 146 45.69 -6.95 9.00
C ALA A 146 46.99 -7.62 9.50
#